data_AF-A0A523Y280-F1
#
_entry.id   AF-A0A523Y280-F1
#
_cell.length_a   1.000
_cell.length_b   1.000
_cell.length_c   1.000
_cell.angle_alpha   90.00
_cell.angle_beta   90.00
_cell.angle_gamma   90.00
#
_symmetry.space_group_name_H-M   'P 1'
#
loop_
_entity.id
_entity.type
_entity.pdbx_description
1 polymer ?
#
loop_
_entity_poly.entity_id
_entity_poly.type
_entity_poly.pdbx_seq_one_letter_code
_entity_poly.pdbx_strand_id
1 'polypeptide(L)' 'MNHSTLEAALGLSAPWKVTEDTFSLEEKRLDITIDFEPGSTFS' A
#
# COMPACT_ATOMS: atom_id res chain seq x y z
N MET A 1 2.36 -4.55 -10.20
CA MET A 1 3.26 -3.37 -10.10
C MET A 1 4.32 -3.67 -9.06
N ASN A 2 5.50 -3.05 -9.09
CA ASN A 2 6.45 -3.21 -7.97
C ASN A 2 5.92 -2.44 -6.76
N HIS A 3 5.62 -3.12 -5.66
CA HIS A 3 5.00 -2.52 -4.45
C HIS A 3 5.84 -1.32 -3.94
N SER A 4 7.16 -1.41 -4.04
CA SER A 4 8.07 -0.35 -3.60
C SER A 4 7.88 0.98 -4.33
N THR A 5 7.42 0.99 -5.58
CA THR A 5 7.16 2.24 -6.32
C THR A 5 5.86 2.89 -5.87
N LEU A 6 4.83 2.11 -5.56
CA LEU A 6 3.55 2.62 -5.07
C LEU A 6 3.67 3.11 -3.62
N GLU A 7 4.38 2.38 -2.78
CA GLU A 7 4.68 2.77 -1.40
C GLU A 7 5.44 4.11 -1.35
N ALA A 8 6.45 4.28 -2.21
CA ALA A 8 7.19 5.53 -2.35
C ALA A 8 6.29 6.68 -2.86
N ALA A 9 5.42 6.41 -3.84
CA ALA A 9 4.51 7.41 -4.37
C ALA A 9 3.45 7.86 -3.36
N LEU A 10 3.01 6.96 -2.47
CA LEU A 10 2.10 7.25 -1.37
C LEU A 10 2.80 7.87 -0.14
N GLY A 11 4.13 7.95 -0.15
CA GLY A 11 4.91 8.50 0.97
C GLY A 11 4.85 7.63 2.22
N LEU A 12 4.66 6.32 2.07
CA LEU A 12 4.59 5.42 3.21
C LEU A 12 5.96 5.24 3.84
N SER A 13 6.03 5.46 5.15
CA SER A 13 7.19 5.16 5.98
C SER A 13 6.98 3.85 6.73
N ALA A 14 8.07 3.22 7.17
CA ALA A 14 7.97 2.06 8.05
C ALA A 14 7.09 2.37 9.27
N PRO A 15 6.24 1.43 9.71
CA PRO A 15 6.12 0.05 9.24
C PRO A 15 5.04 -0.17 8.17
N TRP A 16 4.42 0.90 7.67
CA TRP A 16 3.32 0.81 6.72
C TRP A 16 3.80 0.25 5.38
N LYS A 17 3.05 -0.71 4.84
CA LYS A 17 3.30 -1.35 3.54
C LYS A 17 2.00 -1.50 2.77
N VAL A 18 2.10 -1.55 1.44
CA VAL A 18 0.96 -1.93 0.60
C VAL A 18 0.86 -3.46 0.57
N THR A 19 -0.23 -3.99 1.11
CA THR A 19 -0.49 -5.44 1.17
C THR A 19 -1.33 -5.91 -0.02
N GLU A 20 -2.13 -5.03 -0.62
CA GLU A 20 -2.96 -5.34 -1.79
C GLU A 20 -3.24 -4.08 -2.63
N ASP A 21 -3.21 -4.21 -3.95
CA ASP A 21 -3.69 -3.20 -4.89
C ASP A 21 -4.61 -3.86 -5.93
N THR A 22 -5.88 -3.45 -5.95
CA THR A 22 -6.89 -3.98 -6.88
C THR A 22 -7.44 -2.86 -7.76
N PHE A 23 -7.28 -3.01 -9.07
CA PHE A 23 -7.82 -2.07 -10.04
C PHE A 23 -9.09 -2.63 -10.72
N SER A 24 -10.20 -1.90 -10.58
CA SER A 24 -11.42 -2.15 -11.34
C SER A 24 -11.48 -1.21 -12.55
N LEU A 25 -11.42 -1.78 -13.75
CA LEU A 25 -11.55 -1.02 -14.99
C LEU A 25 -12.97 -0.49 -15.18
N GLU A 26 -13.98 -1.27 -14.79
CA GLU A 26 -15.40 -0.93 -14.92
C GLU A 26 -15.75 0.29 -14.05
N GLU A 27 -15.30 0.27 -12.80
CA GLU A 27 -15.50 1.37 -11.84
C GLU A 27 -14.48 2.50 -12.00
N LYS A 28 -13.45 2.30 -12.84
CA LYS A 28 -12.28 3.19 -12.97
C LYS A 28 -11.67 3.54 -11.62
N ARG A 29 -11.56 2.54 -10.74
CA ARG A 29 -11.14 2.71 -9.35
C ARG A 29 -9.94 1.83 -9.04
N LEU A 30 -8.99 2.39 -8.30
CA LEU A 30 -7.90 1.66 -7.69
C LEU A 30 -8.14 1.60 -6.18
N ASP A 31 -8.34 0.40 -5.66
CA ASP A 31 -8.46 0.13 -4.24
C ASP A 31 -7.08 -0.34 -3.72
N ILE A 32 -6.58 0.28 -2.66
CA ILE A 32 -5.25 -0.01 -2.09
C ILE A 32 -5.43 -0.31 -0.60
N THR A 33 -4.97 -1.48 -0.18
CA THR A 33 -4.94 -1.89 1.21
C THR A 33 -3.54 -1.63 1.78
N ILE A 34 -3.49 -0.86 2.86
CA ILE A 34 -2.25 -0.53 3.59
C ILE A 34 -2.35 -1.15 4.97
N ASP A 35 -1.30 -1.87 5.36
CA ASP A 35 -1.23 -2.52 6.66
C ASP A 35 0.22 -2.54 7.18
N PHE A 36 0.41 -3.07 8.39
CA PHE A 36 1.71 -3.29 9.02
C PHE A 36 1.75 -4.66 9.72
N GLU A 37 2.93 -5.23 9.85
CA GLU A 37 3.08 -6.53 10.51
C GLU A 37 2.84 -6.41 12.03
N PRO A 38 2.19 -7.40 12.68
CA PRO A 38 2.03 -7.40 14.13
C PRO A 38 3.36 -7.27 14.87
N GLY A 39 3.41 -6.40 15.88
CA GLY A 39 4.65 -6.12 16.62
C GLY A 39 5.55 -5.07 15.97
N SER A 40 5.11 -4.45 14.87
CA SER A 40 5.80 -3.31 14.29
C SER A 40 5.88 -2.11 15.24
N THR A 41 6.91 -1.29 15.05
CA THR A 41 7.10 -0.02 15.76
C THR A 41 6.82 1.15 14.82
N PHE A 42 6.20 2.20 15.34
CA PHE A 42 5.90 3.43 14.61
C PHE A 42 6.94 4.48 15.01
N SER A 43 7.61 5.06 14.01
CA SER A 43 8.58 6.15 14.18
C SER A 43 7.92 7.51 14.07
#